data_AF-A0A0F5Y7L0-F1
#
_entry.id   AF-A0A0F5Y7L0-F1
#
_cell.length_a   1.000
_cell.length_b   1.000
_cell.length_c   1.000
_cell.angle_alpha   90.00
_cell.angle_beta   90.00
_cell.angle_gamma   90.00
#
_symmetry.space_group_name_H-M   'P 1'
#
loop_
_entity.id
_entity.type
_entity.pdbx_description
1 polymer ?
#
loop_
_entity_poly.entity_id
_entity_poly.type
_entity_poly.pdbx_seq_one_letter_code
_entity_poly.pdbx_strand_id
1 'polypeptide(L)'
;MNQPKFQPKNQTSVPYQNRTPEYYLNKIQPHILSSFNSEQITAIQDILEEAIPKHSPKIVDLRLTVDLILSRFYLVLLVGKERRRGQREYPVRGITRIGNLIAATLLLIAINLLISAFIFLFLYLIKSALGIDLFSGEHLSDQLKKF
;
A
#
# COMPACT_ATOMS: atom_id res chain seq x y z
N MET A 1 -45.67 17.31 -2.70
CA MET A 1 -44.58 17.11 -3.70
C MET A 1 -43.68 16.00 -3.16
N ASN A 2 -43.92 14.75 -3.54
CA ASN A 2 -43.15 13.61 -3.02
C ASN A 2 -41.86 13.46 -3.81
N GLN A 3 -40.71 13.71 -3.17
CA GLN A 3 -39.41 13.41 -3.79
C GLN A 3 -39.27 11.88 -3.94
N PRO A 4 -38.85 11.36 -5.10
CA PRO A 4 -38.61 9.94 -5.25
C PRO A 4 -37.42 9.55 -4.37
N LYS A 5 -37.70 8.73 -3.34
CA LYS A 5 -36.68 8.08 -2.52
C LYS A 5 -35.77 7.26 -3.43
N PHE A 6 -34.51 7.65 -3.55
CA PHE A 6 -33.50 6.91 -4.29
C PHE A 6 -33.26 5.58 -3.57
N GLN A 7 -33.89 4.50 -4.05
CA GLN A 7 -33.62 3.16 -3.55
C GLN A 7 -32.30 2.69 -4.17
N PRO A 8 -31.28 2.31 -3.37
CA PRO A 8 -30.06 1.74 -3.93
C PRO A 8 -30.41 0.37 -4.51
N LYS A 9 -30.54 0.31 -5.83
CA LYS A 9 -30.65 -0.94 -6.59
C LYS A 9 -29.44 -1.80 -6.22
N ASN A 10 -29.66 -3.03 -5.73
CA ASN A 10 -28.64 -4.02 -5.45
C ASN A 10 -27.73 -4.20 -6.68
N GLN A 11 -26.63 -3.46 -6.74
CA GLN A 11 -25.65 -3.53 -7.80
C GLN A 11 -24.38 -4.07 -7.16
N THR A 12 -24.04 -5.30 -7.52
CA THR A 12 -22.76 -5.95 -7.23
C THR A 12 -21.65 -4.92 -7.47
N SER A 13 -21.03 -4.44 -6.39
CA SER A 13 -20.10 -3.33 -6.48
C SER A 13 -18.83 -3.82 -7.16
N VAL A 14 -18.65 -3.47 -8.44
CA VAL A 14 -17.41 -3.74 -9.16
C VAL A 14 -16.25 -3.07 -8.40
N PRO A 15 -15.16 -3.80 -8.09
CA PRO A 15 -13.98 -3.23 -7.45
C PRO A 15 -13.51 -1.98 -8.19
N TYR A 16 -13.03 -0.97 -7.46
CA TYR A 16 -12.62 0.32 -8.04
C TYR A 16 -11.67 0.17 -9.23
N GLN A 17 -10.79 -0.84 -9.18
CA GLN A 17 -9.79 -1.16 -10.19
C GLN A 17 -10.38 -1.63 -11.53
N ASN A 18 -11.61 -2.13 -11.54
CA ASN A 18 -12.25 -2.73 -12.72
C ASN A 18 -13.36 -1.82 -13.29
N ARG A 19 -13.43 -0.55 -12.86
CA ARG A 19 -14.44 0.38 -13.34
C ARG A 19 -14.03 0.96 -14.69
N THR A 20 -14.91 0.88 -15.67
CA THR A 20 -14.75 1.44 -17.01
C THR A 20 -15.69 2.64 -17.21
N PRO A 21 -15.52 3.46 -18.26
CA PRO A 21 -16.50 4.49 -18.61
C PRO A 21 -17.93 3.94 -18.69
N GLU A 22 -18.12 2.75 -19.25
CA GLU A 22 -19.42 2.08 -19.36
C GLU A 22 -20.02 1.77 -17.97
N TYR A 23 -19.19 1.40 -17.00
CA TYR A 23 -19.65 1.19 -15.63
C TYR A 23 -20.34 2.44 -15.07
N TYR A 24 -19.79 3.63 -15.33
CA TYR A 24 -20.36 4.89 -14.86
C TYR A 24 -21.54 5.36 -15.71
N LEU A 25 -21.50 5.18 -17.03
CA LEU A 25 -22.65 5.48 -17.91
C LEU A 25 -23.88 4.66 -17.50
N ASN A 26 -23.70 3.38 -17.15
CA ASN A 26 -24.78 2.51 -16.69
C ASN A 26 -25.35 2.88 -15.30
N LYS A 27 -24.75 3.84 -14.59
CA LYS A 27 -25.29 4.40 -13.34
C LYS A 27 -26.23 5.57 -13.59
N ILE A 28 -26.17 6.18 -14.78
CA ILE A 28 -27.08 7.26 -15.17
C ILE A 28 -28.49 6.67 -15.29
N GLN A 29 -29.50 7.43 -14.89
CA GLN A 29 -30.89 6.97 -15.01
C GLN A 29 -31.22 6.70 -16.49
N PRO A 30 -31.87 5.57 -16.83
CA PRO A 30 -32.02 5.14 -18.22
C PRO A 30 -32.65 6.21 -19.14
N HIS A 31 -33.65 6.95 -18.64
CA HIS A 31 -34.32 8.01 -19.40
C HIS A 31 -33.42 9.23 -19.68
N ILE A 32 -32.44 9.50 -18.80
CA ILE A 32 -31.46 10.56 -18.99
C ILE A 32 -30.40 10.08 -19.99
N LEU A 33 -29.89 8.85 -19.81
CA LEU A 33 -28.89 8.30 -20.72
C LEU A 33 -29.42 8.21 -22.17
N SER A 34 -30.69 7.85 -22.35
CA SER A 34 -31.34 7.82 -23.67
C SER A 34 -31.56 9.20 -24.29
N SER A 35 -31.47 10.28 -23.50
CA SER A 35 -31.58 11.65 -24.01
C SER A 35 -30.27 12.16 -24.62
N PHE A 36 -29.16 11.47 -24.38
CA PHE A 36 -27.86 11.85 -24.92
C PHE A 36 -27.72 11.40 -26.37
N ASN A 37 -27.12 12.27 -27.18
CA ASN A 37 -26.70 11.90 -28.53
C ASN A 37 -25.34 11.20 -28.51
N SER A 38 -24.93 10.62 -29.65
CA SER A 38 -23.69 9.87 -29.76
C SER A 38 -22.45 10.73 -29.45
N GLU A 39 -22.42 12.00 -29.87
CA GLU A 39 -21.28 12.89 -29.61
C GLU A 39 -21.12 13.19 -28.11
N GLN A 40 -22.24 13.39 -27.41
CA GLN A 40 -22.26 13.59 -25.95
C GLN A 40 -21.78 12.34 -25.21
N ILE A 41 -22.20 11.16 -25.66
CA ILE A 41 -21.73 9.89 -25.07
C ILE A 41 -20.23 9.73 -25.26
N THR A 42 -19.71 9.96 -26.47
CA THR A 42 -18.27 9.88 -26.75
C THR A 42 -17.48 10.88 -25.92
N ALA A 43 -17.93 12.15 -25.85
CA ALA A 43 -17.24 13.17 -25.06
C ALA A 43 -17.19 12.80 -23.56
N ILE A 44 -18.27 12.22 -23.03
CA ILE A 44 -18.30 11.73 -21.64
C ILE A 44 -17.36 10.53 -21.48
N GLN A 45 -17.32 9.60 -22.45
CA GLN A 45 -16.40 8.46 -22.42
C GLN A 45 -14.95 8.93 -22.38
N ASP A 46 -14.56 9.86 -23.26
CA ASP A 46 -13.20 10.39 -23.33
C ASP A 46 -12.77 11.02 -22.00
N ILE A 47 -13.63 11.85 -21.40
CA ILE A 47 -13.38 12.46 -20.09
C ILE A 47 -13.25 11.38 -19.00
N LEU A 48 -14.10 10.36 -19.03
CA LEU A 48 -14.04 9.27 -18.07
C LEU A 48 -12.80 8.40 -18.26
N GLU A 49 -12.33 8.15 -19.48
CA GLU A 49 -11.09 7.41 -19.72
C GLU A 49 -9.86 8.13 -19.16
N GLU A 50 -9.88 9.46 -19.16
CA GLU A 50 -8.84 10.29 -18.55
C GLU A 50 -8.99 10.39 -17.02
N ALA A 51 -10.21 10.59 -16.54
CA ALA A 51 -10.51 10.79 -15.12
C ALA A 51 -10.43 9.50 -14.29
N ILE A 52 -10.74 8.34 -14.88
CA ILE A 52 -10.67 7.04 -14.20
C ILE A 52 -9.19 6.70 -13.97
N PRO A 53 -8.73 6.58 -12.71
CA PRO A 53 -7.33 6.32 -12.45
C PRO A 53 -6.91 4.95 -12.98
N LYS A 54 -6.02 4.97 -13.98
CA LYS A 54 -5.37 3.76 -14.47
C LYS A 54 -4.50 3.19 -13.35
N HIS A 55 -4.94 2.07 -12.79
CA HIS A 55 -4.24 1.46 -11.69
C HIS A 55 -2.87 0.99 -12.17
N SER A 56 -1.79 1.49 -11.56
CA SER A 56 -0.46 0.97 -11.86
C SER A 56 -0.36 -0.45 -11.32
N PRO A 57 0.11 -1.43 -12.12
CA PRO A 57 0.33 -2.78 -11.62
C PRO A 57 1.29 -2.71 -10.43
N LYS A 58 0.82 -3.17 -9.27
CA LYS A 58 1.63 -3.29 -8.07
C LYS A 58 2.39 -4.61 -8.17
N ILE A 59 3.70 -4.57 -7.98
CA ILE A 59 4.56 -5.75 -7.88
C ILE A 59 4.40 -6.37 -6.47
N VAL A 60 4.20 -5.52 -5.45
CA VAL A 60 3.89 -5.93 -4.09
C VAL A 60 2.68 -5.12 -3.60
N ASP A 61 1.63 -5.81 -3.15
CA ASP A 61 0.49 -5.23 -2.42
C ASP A 61 0.33 -6.02 -1.12
N LEU A 62 1.04 -5.59 -0.07
CA LEU A 62 0.95 -6.20 1.25
C LEU A 62 0.06 -5.32 2.12
N ARG A 63 -1.03 -5.89 2.59
CA ARG A 63 -1.98 -5.25 3.51
C ARG A 63 -2.11 -6.13 4.73
N LEU A 64 -1.46 -5.74 5.81
CA LEU A 64 -1.54 -6.42 7.08
C LEU A 64 -2.50 -5.66 7.98
N THR A 65 -3.41 -6.40 8.60
CA THR A 65 -4.22 -5.89 9.70
C THR A 65 -3.86 -6.72 10.91
N VAL A 66 -3.32 -6.08 11.95
CA VAL A 66 -2.92 -6.73 13.20
C VAL A 66 -3.87 -6.28 14.28
N ASP A 67 -4.66 -7.23 14.78
CA ASP A 67 -5.51 -7.02 15.94
C ASP A 67 -4.68 -7.18 17.20
N LEU A 68 -4.32 -6.06 17.81
CA LEU A 68 -3.77 -6.03 19.17
C LEU A 68 -4.93 -5.96 20.16
N ILE A 69 -4.71 -6.47 21.38
CA ILE A 69 -5.74 -6.64 22.43
C ILE A 69 -6.56 -5.36 22.68
N LEU A 70 -5.98 -4.18 22.43
CA LEU A 70 -6.59 -2.87 22.67
C LEU A 70 -6.92 -2.07 21.39
N SER A 71 -6.41 -2.48 20.21
CA SER A 71 -6.58 -1.72 18.98
C SER A 71 -6.23 -2.52 17.73
N ARG A 72 -6.88 -2.19 16.61
CA ARG A 72 -6.61 -2.75 15.28
C ARG A 72 -5.66 -1.84 14.53
N PHE A 73 -4.47 -2.34 14.22
CA PHE A 73 -3.48 -1.63 13.42
C PHE A 73 -3.53 -2.11 11.98
N TYR A 74 -3.35 -1.19 11.03
CA TYR A 74 -3.25 -1.52 9.61
C TYR A 74 -1.89 -1.05 9.07
N LEU A 75 -1.24 -1.92 8.32
CA LEU A 75 -0.01 -1.64 7.60
C LEU A 75 -0.24 -1.94 6.12
N VAL A 76 0.02 -0.94 5.27
CA VAL A 76 -0.14 -1.05 3.82
C VAL A 76 1.19 -0.74 3.15
N LEU A 77 1.77 -1.73 2.49
CA LEU A 77 2.99 -1.61 1.70
C LEU A 77 2.65 -1.86 0.23
N LEU A 78 2.83 -0.84 -0.59
CA LEU A 78 2.57 -0.89 -2.03
C LEU A 78 3.89 -0.63 -2.76
N VAL A 79 4.37 -1.62 -3.51
CA VAL A 79 5.55 -1.48 -4.36
C VAL A 79 5.11 -1.71 -5.80
N GLY A 80 5.46 -0.81 -6.70
CA GLY A 80 5.11 -0.93 -8.11
C GLY A 80 5.90 0.03 -8.97
N LYS A 81 6.01 -0.29 -10.26
CA LYS A 81 6.61 0.63 -11.23
C LYS A 81 5.62 1.77 -11.48
N GLU A 82 6.06 3.01 -11.29
CA GLU A 82 5.29 4.18 -11.68
C GLU A 82 5.03 4.14 -13.19
N ARG A 83 3.76 4.01 -13.59
CA ARG A 83 3.32 3.95 -14.99
C ARG A 83 2.38 5.07 -15.36
N ARG A 84 2.02 5.97 -14.43
CA ARG A 84 1.25 7.17 -14.76
C ARG A 84 2.12 8.02 -15.67
N ARG A 85 1.80 8.01 -16.97
CA ARG A 85 2.39 8.88 -18.01
C ARG A 85 1.91 10.32 -17.79
N GLY A 86 2.18 10.90 -16.63
CA GLY A 86 2.24 12.35 -16.52
C GLY A 86 3.62 12.75 -17.03
N GLN A 87 3.70 13.65 -18.01
CA GLN A 87 4.96 14.32 -18.31
C GLN A 87 5.46 14.91 -16.99
N ARG A 88 6.53 14.33 -16.43
CA ARG A 88 7.19 14.96 -15.30
C ARG A 88 7.81 16.24 -15.85
N GLU A 89 7.45 17.39 -15.30
CA GLU A 89 8.19 18.64 -15.54
C GLU A 89 9.68 18.50 -15.17
N TYR A 90 10.01 17.54 -14.30
CA TYR A 90 11.37 17.25 -13.87
C TYR A 90 11.88 15.93 -14.46
N PRO A 91 12.77 15.97 -15.46
CA PRO A 91 13.51 14.78 -15.86
C PRO A 91 14.32 14.30 -14.65
N VAL A 92 14.26 13.00 -14.38
CA VAL A 92 15.04 12.32 -13.34
C VAL A 92 16.53 12.42 -13.74
N ARG A 93 17.20 13.52 -13.36
CA ARG A 93 18.62 13.76 -13.66
C ARG A 93 19.49 12.71 -12.96
N GLY A 94 20.68 12.43 -13.49
CA GLY A 94 21.59 11.37 -12.99
C GLY A 94 21.84 11.41 -11.47
N ILE A 95 21.86 12.59 -10.85
CA ILE A 95 22.04 12.78 -9.41
C ILE A 95 20.90 12.13 -8.60
N THR A 96 19.65 12.29 -9.03
CA THR A 96 18.48 11.66 -8.35
C THR A 96 18.51 10.14 -8.47
N ARG A 97 19.09 9.60 -9.54
CA ARG A 97 19.24 8.15 -9.72
C ARG A 97 20.29 7.56 -8.77
N ILE A 98 21.42 8.24 -8.59
CA ILE A 98 22.46 7.84 -7.64
C ILE A 98 21.94 7.95 -6.20
N GLY A 99 21.26 9.05 -5.85
CA GLY A 99 20.64 9.21 -4.53
C GLY A 99 19.63 8.11 -4.21
N ASN A 100 18.76 7.76 -5.17
CA ASN A 100 17.82 6.66 -5.00
C ASN A 100 18.51 5.30 -4.83
N LEU A 101 19.61 5.06 -5.54
CA LEU A 101 20.37 3.83 -5.41
C LEU A 101 21.01 3.72 -4.03
N ILE A 102 21.66 4.79 -3.55
CA ILE A 102 22.24 4.85 -2.21
C ILE A 102 21.17 4.62 -1.14
N ALA A 103 20.03 5.33 -1.24
CA ALA A 103 18.93 5.17 -0.31
C ALA A 103 18.38 3.73 -0.30
N ALA A 104 18.21 3.11 -1.47
CA ALA A 104 17.77 1.73 -1.57
C ALA A 104 18.77 0.75 -0.97
N THR A 105 20.07 0.94 -1.20
CA THR A 105 21.13 0.12 -0.61
C THR A 105 21.16 0.24 0.91
N LEU A 106 21.11 1.47 1.44
CA LEU A 106 21.08 1.70 2.89
C LEU A 106 19.84 1.08 3.55
N LEU A 107 18.68 1.19 2.90
CA LEU A 107 17.45 0.57 3.37
C LEU A 107 17.57 -0.96 3.43
N LEU A 108 18.15 -1.59 2.40
CA LEU A 108 18.37 -3.03 2.39
C LEU A 108 19.33 -3.48 3.48
N ILE A 109 20.42 -2.75 3.70
CA ILE A 109 21.37 -3.02 4.78
C ILE A 109 20.67 -2.91 6.13
N ALA A 110 19.91 -1.83 6.37
CA ALA A 110 19.19 -1.63 7.63
C ALA A 110 18.17 -2.74 7.91
N ILE A 111 17.39 -3.15 6.92
CA ILE A 111 16.43 -4.26 7.05
C ILE A 111 17.17 -5.57 7.35
N ASN A 112 18.28 -5.84 6.66
CA ASN A 112 19.05 -7.07 6.87
C ASN A 112 19.68 -7.13 8.28
N LEU A 113 20.24 -6.01 8.76
CA LEU A 113 20.76 -5.91 10.13
C LEU A 113 19.64 -6.12 11.16
N LEU A 114 18.48 -5.51 10.93
CA LEU A 114 17.33 -5.64 11.83
C LEU A 114 16.87 -7.10 11.92
N ILE A 115 16.67 -7.77 10.77
CA ILE A 115 16.30 -9.18 10.73
C ILE A 115 17.36 -10.05 11.42
N SER A 116 18.64 -9.79 11.16
CA SER A 116 19.73 -10.54 11.78
C SER A 116 19.73 -10.36 13.30
N ALA A 117 19.57 -9.13 13.80
CA ALA A 117 19.48 -8.85 15.22
C ALA A 117 18.29 -9.58 15.88
N PHE A 118 17.12 -9.58 15.22
CA PHE A 118 15.96 -10.35 15.68
C PHE A 118 16.23 -11.85 15.73
N ILE A 119 16.89 -12.42 14.71
CA ILE A 119 17.26 -13.85 14.70
C ILE A 119 18.22 -14.16 15.85
N PHE A 120 19.27 -13.36 16.05
CA PHE A 120 20.22 -13.56 17.15
C PHE A 120 19.54 -13.45 18.51
N LEU A 121 18.68 -12.46 18.69
CA LEU A 121 17.89 -12.30 19.91
C LEU A 121 16.98 -13.51 20.14
N PHE A 122 16.27 -13.97 19.10
CA PHE A 122 15.38 -15.11 19.20
C PHE A 122 16.13 -16.41 19.53
N LEU A 123 17.26 -16.67 18.87
CA LEU A 123 18.13 -17.82 19.17
C LEU A 123 18.70 -17.74 20.59
N TYR A 124 19.10 -16.55 21.04
CA TYR A 124 19.56 -16.33 22.41
C TYR A 124 18.46 -16.64 23.44
N LEU A 125 17.23 -16.18 23.20
CA LEU A 125 16.09 -16.47 24.08
C LEU A 125 15.76 -17.96 24.14
N ILE A 126 15.79 -18.66 23.01
CA ILE A 126 15.63 -20.14 22.97
C ILE A 126 16.74 -20.80 23.79
N LYS A 127 18.00 -20.42 23.55
CA LYS A 127 19.15 -20.96 24.28
C LYS A 127 19.02 -20.74 25.79
N SER A 128 18.62 -19.53 26.19
CA SER A 128 18.39 -19.15 27.59
C SER A 128 17.25 -19.97 28.22
N ALA A 129 16.15 -20.18 27.49
CA ALA A 129 15.05 -21.03 27.93
C ALA A 129 15.44 -22.51 28.07
N LEU A 130 16.40 -22.99 27.27
CA LEU A 130 16.99 -24.33 27.37
C LEU A 130 18.04 -24.46 28.49
N GLY A 131 18.30 -23.38 29.24
CA GLY A 131 19.24 -23.39 30.37
C GLY A 131 20.71 -23.43 29.97
N ILE A 132 21.05 -23.25 28.69
CA ILE A 132 22.45 -23.13 28.26
C ILE A 132 22.84 -21.69 28.50
N ASP A 133 23.54 -21.40 29.60
CA ASP A 133 24.04 -20.07 29.90
C ASP A 133 25.32 -19.75 29.09
N LEU A 134 25.44 -18.55 28.52
CA LEU A 134 26.67 -18.10 27.84
C LEU A 134 27.52 -17.24 28.79
N PHE A 135 26.90 -16.71 29.84
CA PHE A 135 27.53 -15.86 30.85
C PHE A 135 27.23 -16.45 32.23
N SER A 136 27.79 -17.64 32.49
CA SER A 136 27.72 -18.28 33.80
C SER A 136 28.46 -17.40 34.82
N GLY A 137 27.74 -16.48 35.49
CA GLY A 137 28.24 -15.72 36.64
C GLY A 137 28.58 -14.23 36.42
N GLU A 138 28.27 -13.62 35.27
CA GLU A 138 28.46 -12.18 35.06
C GLU A 138 27.10 -11.49 34.94
N HIS A 139 26.49 -11.15 36.08
CA HIS A 139 25.33 -10.27 36.08
C HIS A 139 25.79 -8.82 35.85
N LEU A 140 25.06 -8.06 35.03
CA LEU A 140 25.28 -6.61 34.83
C LEU A 140 25.35 -5.84 36.16
N SER A 141 24.63 -6.31 37.18
CA SER A 141 24.66 -5.77 38.55
C SER A 141 26.00 -5.95 39.26
N ASP A 142 26.74 -7.01 38.97
CA ASP A 142 28.02 -7.30 39.61
C ASP A 142 29.15 -6.46 38.99
N GLN A 143 29.05 -6.14 37.71
CA GLN A 143 29.96 -5.21 37.03
C GLN A 143 29.75 -3.75 37.46
N LEU A 144 28.50 -3.34 37.72
CA LEU A 144 28.17 -2.01 38.23
C LEU A 144 28.61 -1.77 39.68
N LYS A 145 28.77 -2.83 40.49
CA LYS A 145 29.32 -2.73 41.86
C LYS A 145 30.84 -2.61 41.92
N LYS A 146 31.52 -2.85 40.79
CA LYS A 146 32.99 -2.85 40.70
C LYS A 146 33.57 -1.50 40.24
N PHE A 147 32.70 -0.58 39.82
CA PHE A 147 32.99 0.84 39.61
C PHE A 147 32.49 1.66 40.79
#